data_AF-A0A952PNH6-F1
#
_entry.id   AF-A0A952PNH6-F1
#
_cell.length_a   1.000
_cell.length_b   1.000
_cell.length_c   1.000
_cell.angle_alpha   90.00
_cell.angle_beta   90.00
_cell.angle_gamma   90.00
#
_symmetry.space_group_name_H-M   'P 1'
#
loop_
_entity.id
_entity.type
_entity.pdbx_description
1 polymer ?
#
loop_
_entity_poly.entity_id
_entity_poly.type
_entity_poly.pdbx_seq_one_letter_code
_entity_poly.pdbx_strand_id
1 'polypeptide(L)'
;MSTQPELATGYSFTTPEVNEHDHAVSLDGLDHIFKWASDVVSDGEDERIKVARERRVRRQVLEVVTKYQQQRLAAKTQDEIAYLQRRVIALLQKVQEITEENSAVKQIMVSQYFSIQRIPQLEFEVKQLKAIEFEREAAVTERRYLMDALAKLKVERDFLEDTLTSAEQENTRLANILSDTKAELEEVKARRWWHVFSRLFKKDNKSAFA
;
A
#
# COMPACT_ATOMS: atom_id res chain seq x y z
N MET A 1 6.13 -11.91 -37.59
CA MET A 1 6.70 -13.21 -37.98
C MET A 1 6.03 -14.31 -37.17
N SER A 2 5.09 -15.03 -37.77
CA SER A 2 4.98 -16.49 -37.68
C SER A 2 3.98 -16.91 -38.75
N THR A 3 4.39 -17.90 -39.53
CA THR A 3 3.91 -18.24 -40.87
C THR A 3 3.11 -19.54 -40.84
N GLN A 4 1.87 -19.46 -41.32
CA GLN A 4 1.12 -20.45 -42.16
C GLN A 4 0.85 -21.88 -41.58
N PRO A 5 -0.17 -22.64 -42.07
CA PRO A 5 -0.51 -22.77 -43.49
C PRO A 5 -1.99 -22.66 -43.90
N GLU A 6 -2.11 -22.42 -45.21
CA GLU A 6 -3.27 -22.48 -46.06
C GLU A 6 -3.98 -23.84 -46.00
N LEU A 7 -5.31 -23.80 -45.96
CA LEU A 7 -6.14 -24.80 -46.62
C LEU A 7 -7.01 -24.07 -47.64
N ALA A 8 -6.60 -24.24 -48.91
CA ALA A 8 -7.45 -24.01 -50.05
C ALA A 8 -8.68 -24.93 -49.96
N THR A 9 -9.87 -24.36 -50.14
CA THR A 9 -10.89 -24.90 -51.05
C THR A 9 -11.98 -23.84 -51.16
N GLY A 10 -12.16 -23.34 -52.38
CA GLY A 10 -13.34 -22.57 -52.72
C GLY A 10 -14.59 -23.41 -52.51
N TYR A 11 -15.56 -22.82 -51.84
CA TYR A 11 -16.96 -22.97 -52.19
C TYR A 11 -17.59 -21.62 -51.88
N SER A 12 -17.63 -20.75 -52.89
CA SER A 12 -18.64 -19.70 -52.92
C SER A 12 -19.97 -20.44 -53.00
N PHE A 13 -20.55 -20.74 -51.83
CA PHE A 13 -21.93 -21.18 -51.75
C PHE A 13 -22.78 -19.95 -52.07
N THR A 14 -22.87 -19.63 -53.36
CA THR A 14 -24.04 -18.95 -53.89
C THR A 14 -25.19 -19.89 -53.59
N THR A 15 -25.91 -19.64 -52.49
CA THR A 15 -27.25 -20.17 -52.30
C THR A 15 -27.98 -19.96 -53.63
N PRO A 16 -28.45 -21.03 -54.30
CA PRO A 16 -29.39 -20.83 -55.40
C PRO A 16 -30.55 -20.02 -54.81
N GLU A 17 -30.94 -18.97 -55.53
CA GLU A 17 -32.00 -18.07 -55.13
C GLU A 17 -33.17 -18.86 -54.53
N VAL A 18 -33.49 -18.56 -53.28
CA VAL A 18 -34.65 -19.10 -52.56
C VAL A 18 -35.93 -18.44 -53.10
N ASN A 19 -36.09 -18.44 -54.43
CA ASN A 19 -37.22 -17.81 -55.13
C ASN A 19 -38.11 -18.84 -55.83
N GLU A 20 -37.63 -20.06 -56.11
CA GLU A 20 -38.48 -21.08 -56.74
C GLU A 20 -39.61 -21.57 -55.81
N HIS A 21 -39.34 -21.64 -54.50
CA HIS A 21 -40.35 -22.02 -53.51
C HIS A 21 -41.35 -20.90 -53.19
N ASP A 22 -40.91 -19.63 -53.28
CA ASP A 22 -41.80 -18.46 -53.14
C ASP A 22 -42.72 -18.33 -54.36
N HIS A 23 -42.27 -18.75 -55.56
CA HIS A 23 -43.12 -18.84 -56.75
C HIS A 23 -44.15 -19.99 -56.69
N ALA A 24 -43.80 -21.15 -56.12
CA ALA A 24 -44.75 -22.25 -55.93
C ALA A 24 -45.88 -21.92 -54.92
N VAL A 25 -45.61 -21.02 -53.97
CA VAL A 25 -46.58 -20.53 -52.97
C VAL A 25 -47.21 -19.18 -53.40
N SER A 26 -46.73 -18.59 -54.49
CA SER A 26 -47.32 -17.39 -55.09
C SER A 26 -48.71 -17.68 -55.67
N LEU A 27 -49.54 -16.64 -55.81
CA LEU A 27 -50.92 -16.77 -56.30
C LEU A 27 -51.01 -17.46 -57.67
N ASP A 28 -50.00 -17.25 -58.54
CA ASP A 28 -49.91 -17.85 -59.88
C ASP A 28 -49.52 -19.34 -59.83
N GLY A 29 -48.59 -19.71 -58.94
CA GLY A 29 -48.16 -21.10 -58.76
C GLY A 29 -49.28 -21.99 -58.18
N LEU A 30 -50.06 -21.44 -57.25
CA LEU A 30 -51.24 -22.10 -56.70
C LEU A 30 -52.33 -22.30 -57.76
N ASP A 31 -52.55 -21.34 -58.67
CA ASP A 31 -53.55 -21.44 -59.75
C ASP A 31 -53.24 -22.61 -60.69
N HIS A 32 -51.94 -22.84 -60.97
CA HIS A 32 -51.51 -23.94 -61.82
C HIS A 32 -51.70 -25.32 -61.16
N ILE A 33 -51.49 -25.41 -59.84
CA ILE A 33 -51.74 -26.62 -59.05
C ILE A 33 -53.24 -26.91 -58.95
N PHE A 34 -54.08 -25.88 -58.76
CA PHE A 34 -55.53 -26.05 -58.73
C PHE A 34 -56.09 -26.51 -60.08
N LYS A 35 -55.58 -25.95 -61.18
CA LYS A 35 -55.97 -26.35 -62.54
C LYS A 35 -55.56 -27.79 -62.84
N TRP A 36 -54.34 -28.19 -62.47
CA TRP A 36 -53.87 -29.57 -62.63
C TRP A 36 -54.64 -30.58 -61.77
N ALA A 37 -54.89 -30.26 -60.49
CA ALA A 37 -55.68 -31.10 -59.61
C ALA A 37 -57.15 -31.23 -60.07
N SER A 38 -57.69 -30.19 -60.71
CA SER A 38 -59.04 -30.19 -61.31
C SER A 38 -59.12 -31.12 -62.52
N ASP A 39 -58.11 -31.11 -63.40
CA ASP A 39 -58.09 -31.91 -64.62
C ASP A 39 -57.83 -33.41 -64.37
N VAL A 40 -57.05 -33.77 -63.34
CA VAL A 40 -56.63 -35.17 -63.10
C VAL A 40 -57.61 -35.97 -62.22
N VAL A 41 -58.46 -35.31 -61.42
CA VAL A 41 -59.27 -36.00 -60.37
C VAL A 41 -60.74 -36.20 -60.77
N SER A 42 -61.23 -35.64 -61.88
CA SER A 42 -62.67 -35.47 -62.10
C SER A 42 -63.24 -35.99 -63.44
N ASP A 43 -63.00 -37.25 -63.76
CA ASP A 43 -63.83 -37.95 -64.74
C ASP A 43 -65.21 -38.31 -64.10
N GLY A 44 -66.19 -37.41 -64.21
CA GLY A 44 -67.63 -37.77 -64.08
C GLY A 44 -68.57 -36.98 -63.13
N GLU A 45 -68.21 -35.82 -62.57
CA GLU A 45 -69.13 -34.98 -61.75
C GLU A 45 -69.64 -33.70 -62.48
N ASP A 46 -70.83 -33.21 -62.10
CA ASP A 46 -71.54 -32.05 -62.69
C ASP A 46 -70.78 -30.70 -62.53
N GLU A 47 -70.50 -30.05 -63.67
CA GLU A 47 -69.59 -28.90 -63.85
C GLU A 47 -69.89 -27.71 -62.91
N ARG A 48 -71.16 -27.46 -62.61
CA ARG A 48 -71.58 -26.32 -61.77
C ARG A 48 -71.24 -26.51 -60.28
N ILE A 49 -71.37 -27.74 -59.80
CA ILE A 49 -71.04 -28.10 -58.41
C ILE A 49 -69.52 -28.09 -58.24
N LYS A 50 -68.78 -28.50 -59.27
CA LYS A 50 -67.31 -28.41 -59.36
C LYS A 50 -66.81 -26.98 -59.21
N VAL A 51 -67.30 -26.05 -60.01
CA VAL A 51 -66.91 -24.62 -59.94
C VAL A 51 -67.24 -24.00 -58.57
N ALA A 52 -68.37 -24.37 -57.95
CA ALA A 52 -68.73 -23.87 -56.63
C ALA A 52 -67.82 -24.43 -55.51
N ARG A 53 -67.45 -25.72 -55.59
CA ARG A 53 -66.52 -26.39 -54.66
C ARG A 53 -65.12 -25.79 -54.80
N GLU A 54 -64.64 -25.61 -56.03
CA GLU A 54 -63.34 -25.00 -56.33
C GLU A 54 -63.25 -23.56 -55.82
N ARG A 55 -64.27 -22.72 -56.05
CA ARG A 55 -64.34 -21.36 -55.49
C ARG A 55 -64.36 -21.32 -53.96
N ARG A 56 -64.86 -22.36 -53.30
CA ARG A 56 -64.83 -22.47 -51.83
C ARG A 56 -63.45 -22.86 -51.35
N VAL A 57 -62.86 -23.89 -51.95
CA VAL A 57 -61.50 -24.36 -51.62
C VAL A 57 -60.48 -23.25 -51.87
N ARG A 58 -60.57 -22.54 -53.00
CA ARG A 58 -59.71 -21.39 -53.31
C ARG A 58 -59.79 -20.30 -52.24
N ARG A 59 -61.00 -19.96 -51.76
CA ARG A 59 -61.16 -18.99 -50.67
C ARG A 59 -60.55 -19.48 -49.36
N GLN A 60 -60.75 -20.75 -49.01
CA GLN A 60 -60.17 -21.34 -47.81
C GLN A 60 -58.64 -21.38 -47.87
N VAL A 61 -58.07 -21.74 -49.02
CA VAL A 61 -56.61 -21.76 -49.21
C VAL A 61 -56.04 -20.33 -49.17
N LEU A 62 -56.68 -19.37 -49.84
CA LEU A 62 -56.26 -17.96 -49.76
C LEU A 62 -56.34 -17.42 -48.33
N GLU A 63 -57.38 -17.77 -47.57
CA GLU A 63 -57.50 -17.40 -46.16
C GLU A 63 -56.39 -18.03 -45.31
N VAL A 64 -56.04 -19.29 -45.55
CA VAL A 64 -54.92 -19.97 -44.86
C VAL A 64 -53.57 -19.34 -45.22
N VAL A 65 -53.33 -19.05 -46.51
CA VAL A 65 -52.09 -18.43 -47.00
C VAL A 65 -51.94 -17.01 -46.43
N THR A 66 -53.00 -16.20 -46.46
CA THR A 66 -52.98 -14.85 -45.90
C THR A 66 -52.77 -14.87 -44.39
N LYS A 67 -53.44 -15.77 -43.65
CA LYS A 67 -53.20 -15.98 -42.21
C LYS A 67 -51.75 -16.38 -41.94
N TYR A 68 -51.19 -17.28 -42.75
CA TYR A 68 -49.79 -17.70 -42.62
C TYR A 68 -48.81 -16.55 -42.88
N GLN A 69 -49.04 -15.74 -43.91
CA GLN A 69 -48.22 -14.56 -44.20
C GLN A 69 -48.28 -13.53 -43.07
N GLN A 70 -49.48 -13.28 -42.52
CA GLN A 70 -49.66 -12.39 -41.37
C GLN A 70 -48.96 -12.93 -40.12
N GLN A 71 -49.08 -14.23 -39.83
CA GLN A 71 -48.37 -14.87 -38.72
C GLN A 71 -46.85 -14.80 -38.90
N ARG A 72 -46.34 -15.03 -40.11
CA ARG A 72 -44.91 -14.93 -40.43
C ARG A 72 -44.39 -13.51 -40.23
N LEU A 73 -45.13 -12.49 -40.64
CA LEU A 73 -44.76 -11.08 -40.42
C LEU A 73 -44.81 -10.73 -38.93
N ALA A 74 -45.87 -11.14 -38.22
CA ALA A 74 -46.00 -10.93 -36.79
C ALA A 74 -44.83 -11.56 -36.01
N ALA A 75 -44.46 -12.80 -36.35
CA ALA A 75 -43.32 -13.49 -35.75
C ALA A 75 -41.99 -12.73 -35.98
N LYS A 76 -41.72 -12.29 -37.22
CA LYS A 76 -40.52 -11.48 -37.52
C LYS A 76 -40.47 -10.19 -36.70
N THR A 77 -41.59 -9.46 -36.64
CA THR A 77 -41.65 -8.23 -35.82
C THR A 77 -41.47 -8.53 -34.33
N GLN A 78 -41.96 -9.66 -33.85
CA GLN A 78 -41.83 -10.07 -32.45
C GLN A 78 -40.37 -10.42 -32.10
N ASP A 79 -39.65 -11.09 -33.01
CA ASP A 79 -38.23 -11.38 -32.84
C ASP A 79 -37.37 -10.10 -32.83
N GLU A 80 -37.68 -9.15 -33.71
CA GLU A 80 -37.05 -7.83 -33.73
C GLU A 80 -37.33 -7.06 -32.43
N ILE A 81 -38.58 -7.03 -31.97
CA ILE A 81 -38.96 -6.41 -30.69
C ILE A 81 -38.19 -7.08 -29.54
N ALA A 82 -38.11 -8.40 -29.50
CA ALA A 82 -37.40 -9.13 -28.45
C ALA A 82 -35.89 -8.86 -28.48
N TYR A 83 -35.29 -8.75 -29.67
CA TYR A 83 -33.90 -8.35 -29.83
C TYR A 83 -33.66 -6.93 -29.32
N LEU A 84 -34.50 -5.98 -29.73
CA LEU A 84 -34.40 -4.59 -29.30
C LEU A 84 -34.60 -4.45 -27.78
N GLN A 85 -35.55 -5.17 -27.20
CA GLN A 85 -35.76 -5.21 -25.75
C GLN A 85 -34.51 -5.71 -25.00
N ARG A 86 -33.91 -6.81 -25.44
CA ARG A 86 -32.65 -7.31 -24.86
C ARG A 86 -31.52 -6.28 -24.96
N ARG A 87 -31.41 -5.60 -26.11
CA ARG A 87 -30.41 -4.55 -26.32
C ARG A 87 -30.65 -3.34 -25.42
N VAL A 88 -31.90 -2.90 -25.26
CA VAL A 88 -32.25 -1.77 -24.37
C VAL A 88 -31.91 -2.12 -22.92
N ILE A 89 -32.21 -3.34 -22.47
CA ILE A 89 -31.86 -3.81 -21.11
C ILE A 89 -30.33 -3.78 -20.92
N ALA A 90 -29.56 -4.29 -21.88
CA ALA A 90 -28.09 -4.27 -21.80
C ALA A 90 -27.52 -2.84 -21.75
N LEU A 91 -28.09 -1.91 -22.53
CA LEU A 91 -27.69 -0.50 -22.49
C LEU A 91 -28.05 0.17 -21.15
N LEU A 92 -29.24 -0.10 -20.61
CA LEU A 92 -29.65 0.42 -19.30
C LEU A 92 -28.74 -0.09 -18.18
N GLN A 93 -28.34 -1.36 -18.22
CA GLN A 93 -27.36 -1.93 -17.28
C GLN A 93 -26.02 -1.19 -17.38
N LYS A 94 -25.53 -0.92 -18.59
CA LYS A 94 -24.27 -0.18 -18.78
C LYS A 94 -24.37 1.27 -18.29
N VAL A 95 -25.50 1.93 -18.48
CA VAL A 95 -25.73 3.28 -17.94
C VAL A 95 -25.76 3.26 -16.42
N GLN A 96 -26.36 2.24 -15.82
CA GLN A 96 -26.38 2.06 -14.36
C GLN A 96 -24.97 1.86 -13.81
N GLU A 97 -24.17 0.95 -14.39
CA GLU A 97 -22.77 0.73 -14.01
C GLU A 97 -21.97 2.04 -14.03
N ILE A 98 -22.05 2.81 -15.13
CA ILE A 98 -21.35 4.10 -15.26
C ILE A 98 -21.83 5.11 -14.21
N THR A 99 -23.11 5.09 -13.86
CA THR A 99 -23.68 6.00 -12.85
C THR A 99 -23.14 5.68 -11.45
N GLU A 100 -23.05 4.38 -11.13
CA GLU A 100 -22.48 3.91 -9.87
C GLU A 100 -20.98 4.23 -9.78
N GLU A 101 -20.21 3.96 -10.85
CA GLU A 101 -18.80 4.34 -10.94
C GLU A 101 -18.59 5.85 -10.77
N ASN A 102 -19.42 6.69 -11.41
CA ASN A 102 -19.34 8.15 -11.27
C ASN A 102 -19.58 8.59 -9.82
N SER A 103 -20.52 7.94 -9.12
CA SER A 103 -20.80 8.22 -7.71
C SER A 103 -19.63 7.84 -6.79
N ALA A 104 -18.97 6.70 -7.05
CA ALA A 104 -17.79 6.27 -6.32
C ALA A 104 -16.61 7.22 -6.54
N VAL A 105 -16.38 7.65 -7.79
CA VAL A 105 -15.33 8.64 -8.12
C VAL A 105 -15.56 9.96 -7.39
N LYS A 106 -16.80 10.45 -7.31
CA LYS A 106 -17.12 11.67 -6.55
C LYS A 106 -16.80 11.53 -5.07
N GLN A 107 -17.13 10.39 -4.45
CA GLN A 107 -16.80 10.14 -3.04
C GLN A 107 -15.28 10.13 -2.80
N ILE A 108 -14.52 9.46 -3.67
CA ILE A 108 -13.05 9.44 -3.61
C ILE A 108 -12.50 10.86 -3.73
N MET A 109 -12.99 11.63 -4.69
CA MET A 109 -12.53 13.01 -4.92
C MET A 109 -12.77 13.90 -3.70
N VAL A 110 -13.94 13.79 -3.06
CA VAL A 110 -14.25 14.54 -1.82
C VAL A 110 -13.32 14.11 -0.67
N SER A 111 -13.09 12.81 -0.49
CA SER A 111 -12.16 12.30 0.53
C SER A 111 -10.72 12.78 0.31
N GLN A 112 -10.25 12.75 -0.95
CA GLN A 112 -8.93 13.22 -1.32
C GLN A 112 -8.79 14.73 -1.11
N TYR A 113 -9.83 15.51 -1.45
CA TYR A 113 -9.84 16.95 -1.22
C TYR A 113 -9.60 17.31 0.24
N PHE A 114 -10.32 16.68 1.18
CA PHE A 114 -10.11 16.91 2.61
C PHE A 114 -8.73 16.43 3.09
N SER A 115 -8.22 15.33 2.53
CA SER A 115 -6.88 14.85 2.86
C SER A 115 -5.81 15.85 2.43
N ILE A 116 -5.93 16.43 1.22
CA ILE A 116 -5.01 17.43 0.69
C ILE A 116 -5.06 18.73 1.50
N GLN A 117 -6.24 19.17 1.92
CA GLN A 117 -6.39 20.35 2.78
C GLN A 117 -5.64 20.22 4.12
N ARG A 118 -5.45 19.00 4.61
CA ARG A 118 -4.73 18.72 5.86
C ARG A 118 -3.21 18.72 5.69
N ILE A 119 -2.69 18.51 4.48
CA ILE A 119 -1.24 18.40 4.21
C ILE A 119 -0.44 19.59 4.73
N PRO A 120 -0.83 20.86 4.51
CA PRO A 120 -0.02 22.01 4.96
C PRO A 120 0.16 22.07 6.48
N GLN A 121 -0.85 21.65 7.26
CA GLN A 121 -0.75 21.59 8.72
C GLN A 121 0.25 20.51 9.15
N LEU A 122 0.17 19.33 8.56
CA LEU A 122 1.11 18.24 8.83
C LEU A 122 2.54 18.60 8.41
N GLU A 123 2.72 19.28 7.28
CA GLU A 123 4.03 19.78 6.85
C GLU A 123 4.61 20.80 7.84
N PHE A 124 3.77 21.65 8.42
CA PHE A 124 4.18 22.60 9.44
C PHE A 124 4.60 21.89 10.74
N GLU A 125 3.80 20.93 11.21
CA GLU A 125 4.14 20.10 12.37
C GLU A 125 5.47 19.35 12.17
N VAL A 126 5.69 18.76 10.99
CA VAL A 126 6.95 18.08 10.66
C VAL A 126 8.13 19.05 10.70
N LYS A 127 7.98 20.28 10.22
CA LYS A 127 9.04 21.29 10.31
C LYS A 127 9.36 21.67 11.75
N GLN A 128 8.35 21.80 12.61
CA GLN A 128 8.55 22.08 14.03
C GLN A 128 9.26 20.92 14.74
N LEU A 129 8.84 19.68 14.48
CA LEU A 129 9.46 18.49 15.07
C LEU A 129 10.93 18.36 14.67
N LYS A 130 11.27 18.66 13.42
CA LYS A 130 12.67 18.68 12.96
C LYS A 130 13.52 19.72 13.69
N ALA A 131 12.97 20.91 13.97
CA ALA A 131 13.70 21.92 14.73
C ALA A 131 14.01 21.43 16.16
N ILE A 132 13.02 20.82 16.83
CA ILE A 132 13.19 20.24 18.16
C ILE A 132 14.21 19.08 18.15
N GLU A 133 14.23 18.29 17.07
CA GLU A 133 15.19 17.19 16.91
C GLU A 133 16.64 17.70 16.87
N PHE A 134 16.93 18.78 16.14
CA PHE A 134 18.25 19.40 16.13
C PHE A 134 18.68 19.91 17.52
N GLU A 135 17.77 20.56 18.25
CA GLU A 135 18.05 21.01 19.62
C GLU A 135 18.33 19.83 20.56
N ARG A 136 17.58 18.74 20.40
CA ARG A 136 17.80 17.51 21.16
C ARG A 136 19.16 16.89 20.86
N GLU A 137 19.56 16.82 19.60
CA GLU A 137 20.88 16.32 19.21
C GLU A 137 22.00 17.19 19.80
N ALA A 138 21.86 18.51 19.72
CA ALA A 138 22.80 19.45 20.34
C ALA A 138 22.93 19.19 21.85
N ALA A 139 21.82 19.06 22.58
CA ALA A 139 21.81 18.77 24.01
C ALA A 139 22.46 17.42 24.35
N VAL A 140 22.27 16.39 23.50
CA VAL A 140 22.92 15.08 23.68
C VAL A 140 24.45 15.20 23.51
N THR A 141 24.92 15.96 22.51
CA THR A 141 26.36 16.17 22.32
C THR A 141 26.97 16.96 23.47
N GLU A 142 26.31 18.02 23.94
CA GLU A 142 26.76 18.81 25.09
C GLU A 142 26.82 17.95 26.35
N ARG A 143 25.78 17.16 26.64
CA ARG A 143 25.77 16.21 27.75
C ARG A 143 26.96 15.24 27.70
N ARG A 144 27.31 14.76 26.50
CA ARG A 144 28.48 13.88 26.33
C ARG A 144 29.78 14.60 26.68
N TYR A 145 29.99 15.81 26.17
CA TYR A 145 31.17 16.61 26.51
C TYR A 145 31.28 16.88 28.01
N LEU A 146 30.16 17.20 28.67
CA LEU A 146 30.12 17.41 30.11
C LEU A 146 30.42 16.13 30.90
N MET A 147 29.93 14.98 30.46
CA MET A 147 30.24 13.68 31.08
C MET A 147 31.72 13.31 30.93
N ASP A 148 32.31 13.55 29.76
CA ASP A 148 33.73 13.30 29.52
C ASP A 148 34.62 14.24 30.36
N ALA A 149 34.24 15.51 30.50
CA ALA A 149 34.92 16.46 31.38
C ALA A 149 34.83 16.05 32.85
N LEU A 150 33.64 15.61 33.30
CA LEU A 150 33.42 15.12 34.66
C LEU A 150 34.24 13.86 34.96
N ALA A 151 34.42 12.96 33.98
CA ALA A 151 35.28 11.79 34.13
C ALA A 151 36.75 12.20 34.34
N LYS A 152 37.26 13.18 33.60
CA LYS A 152 38.63 13.70 33.79
C LYS A 152 38.82 14.33 35.17
N LEU A 153 37.88 15.16 35.61
CA LEU A 153 37.94 15.78 36.94
C LEU A 153 37.89 14.74 38.08
N LYS A 154 37.18 13.63 37.88
CA LYS A 154 37.22 12.51 38.85
C LYS A 154 38.62 11.92 38.97
N VAL A 155 39.26 11.61 37.85
CA VAL A 155 40.63 11.07 37.83
C VAL A 155 41.62 12.04 38.50
N GLU A 156 41.52 13.34 38.22
CA GLU A 156 42.39 14.35 38.84
C GLU A 156 42.16 14.45 40.36
N ARG A 157 40.90 14.40 40.80
CA ARG A 157 40.55 14.41 42.23
C ARG A 157 41.07 13.16 42.94
N ASP A 158 40.90 11.98 42.35
CA ASP A 158 41.42 10.73 42.93
C ASP A 158 42.96 10.78 43.06
N PHE A 159 43.66 11.31 42.04
CA PHE A 159 45.11 11.53 42.10
C PHE A 159 45.54 12.51 43.21
N LEU A 160 44.79 13.60 43.40
CA LEU A 160 45.05 14.56 44.48
C LEU A 160 44.79 13.95 45.86
N GLU A 161 43.76 13.12 46.01
CA GLU A 161 43.48 12.38 47.25
C GLU A 161 44.62 11.40 47.59
N ASP A 162 45.12 10.65 46.61
CA ASP A 162 46.29 9.77 46.78
C ASP A 162 47.55 10.56 47.19
N THR A 163 47.76 11.73 46.58
CA THR A 163 48.91 12.59 46.91
C THR A 163 48.79 13.17 48.33
N LEU A 164 47.59 13.62 48.71
CA LEU A 164 47.32 14.18 50.03
C LEU A 164 47.52 13.12 51.12
N THR A 165 46.95 11.92 50.94
CA THR A 165 47.09 10.83 51.91
C THR A 165 48.56 10.43 52.10
N SER A 166 49.34 10.37 51.02
CA SER A 166 50.79 10.15 51.09
C SER A 166 51.51 11.24 51.89
N ALA A 167 51.19 12.52 51.62
CA ALA A 167 51.77 13.65 52.34
C ALA A 167 51.40 13.65 53.84
N GLU A 168 50.16 13.29 54.19
CA GLU A 168 49.70 13.16 55.57
C GLU A 168 50.43 12.04 56.32
N GLN A 169 50.64 10.90 55.66
CA GLN A 169 51.40 9.78 56.22
C GLN A 169 52.86 10.17 56.48
N GLU A 170 53.52 10.83 55.52
CA GLU A 170 54.89 11.32 55.69
C GLU A 170 55.00 12.38 56.78
N ASN A 171 54.03 13.30 56.88
CA ASN A 171 54.01 14.31 57.93
C ASN A 171 53.84 13.67 59.31
N THR A 172 52.98 12.66 59.42
CA THR A 172 52.83 11.87 60.66
C THR A 172 54.13 11.13 61.02
N ARG A 173 54.81 10.53 60.02
CA ARG A 173 56.11 9.88 60.20
C ARG A 173 57.18 10.86 60.68
N LEU A 174 57.28 12.05 60.07
CA LEU A 174 58.22 13.09 60.45
C LEU A 174 57.92 13.64 61.85
N ALA A 175 56.65 13.80 62.21
CA ALA A 175 56.24 14.23 63.54
C ALA A 175 56.66 13.21 64.62
N ASN A 176 56.53 11.91 64.35
CA ASN A 176 57.00 10.84 65.24
C ASN A 176 58.52 10.86 65.40
N ILE A 177 59.28 10.94 64.30
CA ILE A 177 60.75 11.05 64.35
C ILE A 177 61.18 12.30 65.12
N LEU A 178 60.51 13.44 64.93
CA LEU A 178 60.77 14.66 65.69
C LEU A 178 60.51 14.46 67.19
N SER A 179 59.43 13.76 67.55
CA SER A 179 59.11 13.43 68.94
C SER A 179 60.20 12.55 69.56
N ASP A 180 60.60 11.48 68.88
CA ASP A 180 61.61 10.53 69.35
C ASP A 180 62.98 11.21 69.51
N THR A 181 63.43 11.97 68.50
CA THR A 181 64.70 12.70 68.55
C THR A 181 64.72 13.77 69.63
N LYS A 182 63.60 14.43 69.93
CA LYS A 182 63.48 15.34 71.08
C LYS A 182 63.64 14.59 72.40
N ALA A 183 63.03 13.41 72.52
CA ALA A 183 63.17 12.58 73.72
C ALA A 183 64.61 12.11 73.93
N GLU A 184 65.28 11.64 72.87
CA GLU A 184 66.70 11.26 72.89
C GLU A 184 67.61 12.45 73.26
N LEU A 185 67.34 13.64 72.71
CA LEU A 185 68.10 14.85 73.04
C LEU A 185 67.97 15.20 74.52
N GLU A 186 66.76 15.14 75.08
CA GLU A 186 66.54 15.38 76.51
C GLU A 186 67.25 14.34 77.38
N GLU A 187 67.24 13.07 76.98
CA GLU A 187 68.01 12.04 77.68
C GLU A 187 69.53 12.30 77.62
N VAL A 188 70.06 12.66 76.46
CA VAL A 188 71.49 13.00 76.31
C VAL A 188 71.86 14.26 77.09
N LYS A 189 70.99 15.27 77.16
CA LYS A 189 71.19 16.45 78.03
C LYS A 189 71.18 16.06 79.51
N ALA A 190 70.22 15.24 79.92
CA ALA A 190 70.10 14.69 81.26
C ALA A 190 71.22 13.70 81.61
N ARG A 191 71.97 13.21 80.61
CA ARG A 191 73.26 12.57 80.82
C ARG A 191 74.39 13.60 80.82
N ARG A 192 74.44 14.59 79.95
CA ARG A 192 75.58 15.53 79.90
C ARG A 192 75.67 16.55 81.05
N TRP A 193 74.71 16.62 81.98
CA TRP A 193 74.75 17.58 83.10
C TRP A 193 76.03 17.50 83.96
N TRP A 194 76.61 16.32 84.18
CA TRP A 194 77.88 16.19 84.89
C TRP A 194 79.08 16.80 84.14
N HIS A 195 79.01 16.98 82.82
CA HIS A 195 80.06 17.68 82.09
C HIS A 195 80.13 19.17 82.43
N VAL A 196 79.01 19.78 82.82
CA VAL A 196 78.98 21.16 83.34
C VAL A 196 79.81 21.25 84.62
N PHE A 197 79.61 20.31 85.55
CA PHE A 197 80.43 20.19 86.75
C PHE A 197 81.90 19.91 86.44
N SER A 198 82.20 19.00 85.50
CA SER A 198 83.59 18.70 85.12
C SER A 198 84.34 19.90 84.52
N ARG A 199 83.64 20.84 83.86
CA ARG A 199 84.22 22.09 83.36
C ARG A 199 84.41 23.12 84.45
N LEU A 200 83.48 23.23 85.41
CA LEU A 200 83.66 24.08 86.59
C LEU A 200 84.88 23.64 87.41
N PHE A 201 84.96 22.35 87.77
CA PHE A 201 86.10 21.82 88.54
C PHE A 201 87.44 21.87 87.78
N LYS A 202 87.44 21.80 86.44
CA LYS A 202 88.67 22.04 85.64
C LYS A 202 89.08 23.51 85.58
N LYS A 203 88.14 24.45 85.73
CA LYS A 203 88.42 25.89 85.72
C LYS A 203 89.07 26.32 87.04
N ASP A 204 88.58 25.76 88.16
CA ASP A 204 89.12 26.05 89.49
C ASP A 204 90.53 25.48 89.70
N ASN A 205 90.86 24.34 89.07
CA ASN A 205 92.22 23.78 89.13
C ASN A 205 93.27 24.54 88.31
N LYS A 206 92.87 25.45 87.39
CA LYS A 206 93.82 26.34 86.69
C LYS A 206 94.06 27.66 87.41
N SER A 207 93.17 28.08 88.31
CA SER A 207 93.36 29.26 89.17
C SER A 207 94.09 28.96 90.49
N ALA A 208 94.39 27.69 90.78
CA ALA A 208 95.14 27.29 91.98
C ALA A 208 96.67 27.16 91.76
N PHE A 209 97.16 27.39 90.54
CA PHE A 209 98.59 27.31 90.17
C PHE A 209 99.06 28.51 89.33
N ALA A 210 98.66 29.72 89.72
CA ALA A 210 99.25 30.98 89.23
C ALA A 210 99.47 31.93 90.41
#